data_AF-A0A3D1KB45-F1
#
_entry.id   AF-A0A3D1KB45-F1
#
_cell.length_a   1.000
_cell.length_b   1.000
_cell.length_c   1.000
_cell.angle_alpha   90.00
_cell.angle_beta   90.00
_cell.angle_gamma   90.00
#
_symmetry.space_group_name_H-M   'P 1'
#
loop_
_entity.id
_entity.type
_entity.pdbx_description
1 polymer ?
#
loop_
_entity_poly.entity_id
_entity_poly.type
_entity_poly.pdbx_seq_one_letter_code
_entity_poly.pdbx_strand_id
1 'polypeptide(L)'
;MINFKTFLSIATFLLLGFNLLAGYDPNTGRFLSRDPIGEEGGVNLYAFCSNNGISKWDYLGLLKVNRDSNEDFACVSTEKGDTLDALGAEIGMLSAQALNDRGWLYTKKDGSEHASSFSAGNVYYIPNVWITANLMHGGDIVDMGIVSWGGVFGWSYKPDGAKEVKESELQKLPGTVLDNKGKIFGITIYAHGDKLGFISNSGNITRTAGWTGGIDWIHTMDVLRALDAGGYKVAEAHPMQCYSTYKGRAQYGPLKHNPDPNRYSPDEFKKMFFLRTGLNPTGEVTGTTESVLYYEVDWNAAWHSRAVKVDGYSGVNIIGIDMGN
;
A
#
# COMPACT_ATOMS: atom_id res chain seq x y z
N MET A 1 -59.72 13.41 0.57
CA MET A 1 -59.34 13.87 1.93
C MET A 1 -58.09 13.10 2.35
N ILE A 2 -56.97 13.79 2.50
CA ILE A 2 -55.74 13.19 3.04
C ILE A 2 -56.00 12.88 4.52
N ASN A 3 -55.66 11.66 4.98
CA ASN A 3 -55.94 11.30 6.38
C ASN A 3 -55.05 12.11 7.33
N PHE A 4 -55.52 12.33 8.56
CA PHE A 4 -54.84 13.17 9.54
C PHE A 4 -53.41 12.72 9.86
N LYS A 5 -53.10 11.43 9.78
CA LYS A 5 -51.73 10.90 9.97
C LYS A 5 -50.82 11.24 8.78
N THR A 6 -51.35 11.20 7.56
CA THR A 6 -50.61 11.60 6.35
C THR A 6 -50.39 13.12 6.32
N PHE A 7 -51.39 13.92 6.74
CA PHE A 7 -51.23 15.36 6.89
C PHE A 7 -50.20 15.71 7.98
N LEU A 8 -50.25 15.02 9.13
CA LEU A 8 -49.28 15.22 10.19
C LEU A 8 -47.88 14.78 9.77
N SER A 9 -47.74 13.67 9.03
CA SER A 9 -46.43 13.21 8.54
C SER A 9 -45.84 14.15 7.48
N ILE A 10 -46.66 14.72 6.59
CA ILE A 10 -46.21 15.71 5.60
C ILE A 10 -45.88 17.06 6.28
N ALA A 11 -46.72 17.50 7.22
CA ALA A 11 -46.48 18.72 7.98
C ALA A 11 -45.25 18.59 8.88
N THR A 12 -45.02 17.45 9.52
CA THR A 12 -43.81 17.17 10.31
C THR A 12 -42.57 17.06 9.43
N PHE A 13 -42.67 16.53 8.20
CA PHE A 13 -41.57 16.51 7.22
C PHE A 13 -41.26 17.91 6.66
N LEU A 14 -42.26 18.80 6.56
CA LEU A 14 -42.10 20.20 6.12
C LEU A 14 -41.69 21.16 7.25
N LEU A 15 -42.13 20.93 8.50
CA LEU A 15 -41.84 21.77 9.67
C LEU A 15 -40.55 21.37 10.42
N LEU A 16 -40.09 20.12 10.29
CA LEU A 16 -38.70 19.73 10.60
C LEU A 16 -37.77 19.94 9.39
N GLY A 17 -38.25 20.69 8.39
CA GLY A 17 -37.48 21.17 7.27
C GLY A 17 -36.16 21.73 7.78
N PHE A 18 -35.10 21.01 7.43
CA PHE A 18 -33.74 21.50 7.36
C PHE A 18 -33.75 23.00 7.08
N ASN A 19 -33.07 23.76 7.93
CA ASN A 19 -32.48 25.02 7.47
C ASN A 19 -31.44 24.64 6.41
N LEU A 20 -31.89 24.35 5.17
CA LEU A 20 -31.02 24.16 4.03
C LEU A 20 -30.34 25.51 3.81
N LEU A 21 -29.05 25.57 4.11
CA LEU A 21 -28.23 26.76 3.91
C LEU A 21 -28.12 27.15 2.42
N ALA A 22 -28.52 26.26 1.50
CA ALA A 22 -28.71 26.57 0.09
C ALA A 22 -29.84 25.74 -0.56
N GLY A 23 -30.76 26.41 -1.28
CA GLY A 23 -31.77 25.75 -2.11
C GLY A 23 -31.19 25.34 -3.47
N TYR A 24 -31.61 24.22 -4.04
CA TYR A 24 -31.14 23.72 -5.34
C TYR A 24 -32.23 23.84 -6.42
N ASP A 25 -31.89 24.31 -7.62
CA ASP A 25 -32.78 24.34 -8.78
C ASP A 25 -32.38 23.27 -9.81
N PRO A 26 -33.19 22.19 -9.96
CA PRO A 26 -32.90 21.12 -10.89
C PRO A 26 -33.06 21.51 -12.35
N ASN A 27 -33.84 22.55 -12.68
CA ASN A 27 -34.02 22.97 -14.08
C ASN A 27 -32.77 23.64 -14.65
N THR A 28 -31.97 24.26 -13.77
CA THR A 28 -30.75 24.97 -14.13
C THR A 28 -29.47 24.25 -13.69
N GLY A 29 -29.58 23.24 -12.82
CA GLY A 29 -28.45 22.44 -12.33
C GLY A 29 -27.54 23.22 -11.37
N ARG A 30 -28.10 24.14 -10.59
CA ARG A 30 -27.35 25.11 -9.76
C ARG A 30 -28.00 25.33 -8.40
N PHE A 31 -27.20 25.82 -7.44
CA PHE A 31 -27.73 26.35 -6.19
C PHE A 31 -28.39 27.72 -6.42
N LEU A 32 -29.48 27.99 -5.70
CA LEU A 32 -30.29 29.22 -5.73
C LEU A 32 -29.68 30.33 -4.86
N SER A 33 -28.79 29.96 -3.95
CA SER A 33 -28.02 30.88 -3.11
C SER A 33 -26.52 30.60 -3.27
N ARG A 34 -25.71 31.61 -2.94
CA ARG A 34 -24.25 31.50 -2.91
C ARG A 34 -23.83 30.42 -1.91
N ASP A 35 -22.82 29.64 -2.27
CA ASP A 35 -22.19 28.65 -1.40
C ASP A 35 -21.73 29.29 -0.06
N PRO A 36 -22.21 28.80 1.10
CA PRO A 36 -21.79 29.29 2.42
C PRO A 36 -20.29 29.14 2.71
N ILE A 37 -19.59 28.18 2.09
CA ILE A 37 -18.13 28.02 2.22
C ILE A 37 -17.35 28.90 1.23
N GLY A 38 -18.05 29.66 0.40
CA GLY A 38 -17.45 30.62 -0.52
C GLY A 38 -16.49 29.98 -1.52
N GLU A 39 -15.45 30.73 -1.86
CA GLU A 39 -14.49 30.40 -2.90
C GLU A 39 -13.65 29.15 -2.57
N GLU A 40 -13.70 28.64 -1.33
CA GLU A 40 -13.09 27.37 -0.93
C GLU A 40 -13.74 26.16 -1.63
N GLY A 41 -15.02 26.27 -2.01
CA GLY A 41 -15.74 25.28 -2.82
C GLY A 41 -15.46 25.39 -4.34
N GLY A 42 -14.64 26.37 -4.73
CA GLY A 42 -14.29 26.67 -6.11
C GLY A 42 -14.80 28.03 -6.58
N VAL A 43 -14.29 28.49 -7.73
CA VAL A 43 -14.57 29.83 -8.27
C VAL A 43 -16.05 30.06 -8.66
N ASN A 44 -16.82 28.98 -8.82
CA ASN A 44 -18.24 29.06 -9.17
C ASN A 44 -19.11 28.70 -7.96
N LEU A 45 -19.51 29.74 -7.23
CA LEU A 45 -20.22 29.68 -5.94
C LEU A 45 -21.68 29.21 -6.04
N TYR A 46 -22.08 28.70 -7.20
CA TYR A 46 -23.43 28.19 -7.48
C TYR A 46 -23.38 26.79 -8.12
N ALA A 47 -22.19 26.20 -8.25
CA ALA A 47 -22.01 24.93 -8.94
C ALA A 47 -22.48 23.73 -8.09
N PHE A 48 -23.31 22.89 -8.67
CA PHE A 48 -23.70 21.60 -8.07
C PHE A 48 -22.72 20.50 -8.52
N CYS A 49 -22.03 19.87 -7.56
CA CYS A 49 -21.11 18.75 -7.79
C CYS A 49 -20.05 18.99 -8.89
N SER A 50 -19.52 20.22 -9.02
CA SER A 50 -18.58 20.59 -10.09
C SER A 50 -19.09 20.24 -11.51
N ASN A 51 -20.40 20.35 -11.75
CA ASN A 51 -21.09 19.95 -12.98
C ASN A 51 -21.03 18.46 -13.32
N ASN A 52 -20.79 17.60 -12.34
CA ASN A 52 -20.80 16.15 -12.52
C ASN A 52 -21.78 15.44 -11.58
N GLY A 53 -23.05 15.83 -11.64
CA GLY A 53 -24.13 15.27 -10.81
C GLY A 53 -24.57 13.85 -11.19
N ILE A 54 -23.90 13.21 -12.16
CA ILE A 54 -24.14 11.81 -12.53
C ILE A 54 -23.19 10.89 -11.77
N SER A 55 -21.93 11.30 -11.58
CA SER A 55 -20.91 10.49 -10.91
C SER A 55 -20.54 10.99 -9.50
N LYS A 56 -21.20 12.04 -9.02
CA LYS A 56 -21.00 12.58 -7.66
C LYS A 56 -22.33 12.78 -6.97
N TRP A 57 -22.39 12.42 -5.69
CA TRP A 57 -23.52 12.63 -4.81
C TRP A 57 -23.01 13.45 -3.62
N ASP A 58 -23.58 14.63 -3.39
CA ASP A 58 -23.31 15.44 -2.19
C ASP A 58 -24.59 15.44 -1.35
N TYR A 59 -24.61 14.56 -0.36
CA TYR A 59 -25.84 14.26 0.38
C TYR A 59 -26.04 15.21 1.58
N LEU A 60 -25.01 15.52 2.40
CA LEU A 60 -25.17 16.27 3.68
C LEU A 60 -23.92 16.94 4.34
N GLY A 61 -22.68 16.85 3.84
CA GLY A 61 -21.46 17.25 4.61
C GLY A 61 -20.92 16.08 5.47
N LEU A 62 -19.71 15.61 5.19
CA LEU A 62 -19.29 14.22 5.47
C LEU A 62 -17.83 14.11 5.97
N LEU A 63 -17.56 13.01 6.71
CA LEU A 63 -16.24 12.48 7.07
C LEU A 63 -15.20 12.79 6.00
N LYS A 64 -14.14 13.51 6.37
CA LYS A 64 -13.16 14.01 5.40
C LYS A 64 -11.77 13.52 5.73
N VAL A 65 -11.18 12.76 4.81
CA VAL A 65 -9.76 12.38 4.87
C VAL A 65 -8.95 13.34 4.02
N ASN A 66 -8.28 14.28 4.69
CA ASN A 66 -7.43 15.27 4.06
C ASN A 66 -5.99 14.75 4.03
N ARG A 67 -5.53 14.36 2.84
CA ARG A 67 -4.13 13.99 2.59
C ARG A 67 -3.37 15.19 2.07
N ASP A 68 -2.18 15.42 2.62
CA ASP A 68 -1.21 16.41 2.14
C ASP A 68 0.09 15.67 1.83
N SER A 69 0.62 15.88 0.62
CA SER A 69 1.82 15.19 0.15
C SER A 69 3.09 15.57 0.90
N ASN A 70 3.04 16.61 1.74
CA ASN A 70 4.15 17.03 2.60
C ASN A 70 4.09 16.36 3.98
N GLU A 71 2.96 15.74 4.34
CA GLU A 71 2.67 15.27 5.69
C GLU A 71 2.75 13.76 5.82
N ASP A 72 3.37 13.30 6.91
CA ASP A 72 3.53 11.87 7.22
C ASP A 72 2.20 11.20 7.63
N PHE A 73 1.24 12.01 8.10
CA PHE A 73 -0.07 11.57 8.55
C PHE A 73 -1.18 12.41 7.91
N ALA A 74 -2.25 11.75 7.48
CA ALA A 74 -3.44 12.38 6.93
C ALA A 74 -4.40 12.76 8.05
N CYS A 75 -5.08 13.90 7.90
CA CYS A 75 -6.06 14.37 8.87
C CYS A 75 -7.44 13.80 8.54
N VAL A 76 -8.06 13.16 9.51
CA VAL A 76 -9.42 12.62 9.44
C VAL A 76 -10.32 13.48 10.32
N SER A 77 -11.16 14.30 9.69
CA SER A 77 -12.19 15.07 10.38
C SER A 77 -13.47 14.26 10.38
N THR A 78 -13.96 13.90 11.58
CA THR A 78 -15.22 13.17 11.74
C THR A 78 -16.34 14.10 12.19
N GLU A 79 -17.53 13.89 11.66
CA GLU A 79 -18.75 14.61 11.98
C GLU A 79 -19.71 13.73 12.78
N LYS A 80 -20.77 14.35 13.33
CA LYS A 80 -21.74 13.67 14.17
C LYS A 80 -22.47 12.58 13.36
N GLY A 81 -22.32 11.33 13.79
CA GLY A 81 -22.95 10.18 13.16
C GLY A 81 -21.99 9.34 12.32
N ASP A 82 -20.77 9.82 12.11
CA ASP A 82 -19.72 9.02 11.49
C ASP A 82 -19.38 7.80 12.34
N THR A 83 -18.95 6.75 11.65
CA THR A 83 -18.56 5.48 12.27
C THR A 83 -17.15 5.14 11.85
N LEU A 84 -16.48 4.31 12.66
CA LEU A 84 -15.17 3.78 12.32
C LEU A 84 -15.24 2.91 11.05
N ASP A 85 -16.40 2.32 10.75
CA ASP A 85 -16.60 1.50 9.54
C ASP A 85 -16.64 2.39 8.30
N ALA A 86 -17.32 3.54 8.38
CA ALA A 86 -17.33 4.54 7.31
C ALA A 86 -15.93 5.10 7.05
N LEU A 87 -15.16 5.37 8.11
CA LEU A 87 -13.75 5.76 7.96
C LEU A 87 -12.94 4.66 7.29
N GLY A 88 -13.13 3.41 7.71
CA GLY A 88 -12.48 2.25 7.10
C GLY A 88 -12.74 2.20 5.61
N ALA A 89 -14.01 2.22 5.19
CA ALA A 89 -14.40 2.19 3.79
C ALA A 89 -13.82 3.35 2.97
N GLU A 90 -13.82 4.57 3.52
CA GLU A 90 -13.28 5.77 2.84
C GLU A 90 -11.78 5.66 2.55
N ILE A 91 -11.02 5.01 3.42
CA ILE A 91 -9.58 4.82 3.20
C ILE A 91 -9.24 3.48 2.55
N GLY A 92 -10.24 2.71 2.11
CA GLY A 92 -10.05 1.42 1.45
C GLY A 92 -9.93 0.21 2.38
N MET A 93 -10.22 0.35 3.68
CA MET A 93 -10.24 -0.76 4.64
C MET A 93 -11.51 -1.60 4.57
N LEU A 94 -11.38 -2.92 4.75
CA LEU A 94 -12.49 -3.87 4.72
C LEU A 94 -13.42 -3.77 5.93
N SER A 95 -12.96 -3.24 7.07
CA SER A 95 -13.79 -3.06 8.27
C SER A 95 -13.21 -2.07 9.29
N ALA A 96 -14.06 -1.49 10.15
CA ALA A 96 -13.65 -0.71 11.32
C ALA A 96 -12.70 -1.44 12.25
N GLN A 97 -12.94 -2.74 12.43
CA GLN A 97 -12.12 -3.55 13.32
C GLN A 97 -10.68 -3.59 12.84
N ALA A 98 -10.47 -3.56 11.52
CA ALA A 98 -9.14 -3.57 10.93
C ALA A 98 -8.35 -2.28 11.24
N LEU A 99 -9.01 -1.12 11.34
CA LEU A 99 -8.40 0.14 11.80
C LEU A 99 -7.92 0.04 13.26
N ASN A 100 -8.77 -0.49 14.14
CA ASN A 100 -8.45 -0.66 15.55
C ASN A 100 -7.35 -1.70 15.76
N ASP A 101 -7.45 -2.85 15.09
CA ASP A 101 -6.45 -3.93 15.18
C ASP A 101 -5.08 -3.45 14.70
N ARG A 102 -5.05 -2.55 13.71
CA ARG A 102 -3.81 -1.93 13.22
C ARG A 102 -3.26 -0.86 14.15
N GLY A 103 -4.07 -0.32 15.06
CA GLY A 103 -3.69 0.78 15.93
C GLY A 103 -3.35 2.04 15.14
N TRP A 104 -4.02 2.29 14.02
CA TRP A 104 -3.64 3.37 13.09
C TRP A 104 -4.32 4.70 13.34
N LEU A 105 -5.24 4.74 14.28
CA LEU A 105 -5.94 5.95 14.65
C LEU A 105 -5.14 6.70 15.71
N TYR A 106 -4.66 7.88 15.36
CA TYR A 106 -3.89 8.76 16.25
C TYR A 106 -4.69 10.02 16.60
N THR A 107 -4.53 10.55 17.81
CA THR A 107 -5.11 11.83 18.23
C THR A 107 -4.17 13.02 18.01
N LYS A 108 -2.90 12.74 17.71
CA LYS A 108 -1.88 13.75 17.41
C LYS A 108 -1.28 13.52 16.03
N LYS A 109 -1.06 14.62 15.30
CA LYS A 109 -0.54 14.62 13.93
C LYS A 109 0.87 14.02 13.80
N ASP A 110 1.65 13.98 14.87
CA ASP A 110 3.00 13.40 14.89
C ASP A 110 3.02 11.87 15.14
N GLY A 111 1.85 11.25 15.32
CA GLY A 111 1.74 9.82 15.61
C GLY A 111 2.18 9.43 17.03
N SER A 112 2.35 10.41 17.94
CA SER A 112 2.83 10.14 19.31
C SER A 112 1.76 9.57 20.24
N GLU A 113 0.47 9.67 19.87
CA GLU A 113 -0.65 9.26 20.72
C GLU A 113 -1.71 8.54 19.91
N HIS A 114 -1.95 7.27 20.25
CA HIS A 114 -3.03 6.48 19.68
C HIS A 114 -4.37 6.83 20.32
N ALA A 115 -5.42 6.82 19.51
CA ALA A 115 -6.78 6.91 20.00
C ALA A 115 -7.15 5.64 20.78
N SER A 116 -7.66 5.81 22.00
CA SER A 116 -8.17 4.69 22.82
C SER A 116 -9.53 4.19 22.34
N SER A 117 -10.28 5.03 21.63
CA SER A 117 -11.57 4.72 21.00
C SER A 117 -11.90 5.73 19.91
N PHE A 118 -12.76 5.31 18.99
CA PHE A 118 -13.33 6.19 17.97
C PHE A 118 -14.61 6.86 18.50
N SER A 119 -14.72 8.16 18.32
CA SER A 119 -15.91 8.95 18.60
C SER A 119 -16.05 10.02 17.53
N ALA A 120 -17.21 10.02 16.87
CA ALA A 120 -17.64 11.07 15.95
C ALA A 120 -17.50 12.48 16.54
N GLY A 121 -17.22 13.47 15.68
CA GLY A 121 -17.01 14.86 16.08
C GLY A 121 -15.57 15.19 16.53
N ASN A 122 -14.63 14.24 16.39
CA ASN A 122 -13.22 14.44 16.70
C ASN A 122 -12.35 14.44 15.44
N VAL A 123 -11.12 14.94 15.60
CA VAL A 123 -10.07 14.84 14.58
C VAL A 123 -9.14 13.69 14.94
N TYR A 124 -8.82 12.89 13.94
CA TYR A 124 -7.84 11.82 14.04
C TYR A 124 -6.78 11.95 12.95
N TYR A 125 -5.71 11.18 13.08
CA TYR A 125 -4.65 11.09 12.10
C TYR A 125 -4.38 9.63 11.77
N ILE A 126 -4.05 9.37 10.51
CA ILE A 126 -3.71 8.04 10.00
C ILE A 126 -2.42 8.10 9.17
N PRO A 127 -1.69 6.99 9.03
CA PRO A 127 -0.51 6.92 8.14
C PRO A 127 -0.79 7.46 6.73
N ASN A 128 0.15 8.20 6.14
CA ASN A 128 -0.01 8.82 4.82
C ASN A 128 1.21 8.65 3.88
N VAL A 129 2.24 7.93 4.32
CA VAL A 129 3.44 7.70 3.50
C VAL A 129 3.21 6.55 2.53
N TRP A 130 3.44 6.78 1.25
CA TRP A 130 3.48 5.76 0.21
C TRP A 130 4.92 5.60 -0.28
N ILE A 131 5.50 4.41 -0.12
CA ILE A 131 6.86 4.13 -0.61
C ILE A 131 6.76 3.63 -2.05
N THR A 132 7.45 4.30 -2.98
CA THR A 132 7.55 3.89 -4.38
C THR A 132 9.00 3.51 -4.68
N ALA A 133 9.25 2.25 -5.00
CA ALA A 133 10.59 1.73 -5.28
C ALA A 133 10.73 1.27 -6.74
N ASN A 134 11.23 2.12 -7.63
CA ASN A 134 11.49 1.80 -9.04
C ASN A 134 12.90 1.32 -9.27
N LEU A 135 13.08 0.03 -9.05
CA LEU A 135 14.40 -0.57 -9.02
C LEU A 135 14.84 -0.96 -10.43
N MET A 136 13.96 -0.99 -11.43
CA MET A 136 14.33 -1.37 -12.81
C MET A 136 14.76 -0.19 -13.70
N HIS A 137 14.23 1.02 -13.51
CA HIS A 137 14.53 2.17 -14.39
C HIS A 137 15.17 3.37 -13.67
N GLY A 138 15.42 3.30 -12.35
CA GLY A 138 16.04 4.39 -11.59
C GLY A 138 15.20 5.69 -11.55
N GLY A 139 13.88 5.59 -11.37
CA GLY A 139 12.95 6.73 -11.48
C GLY A 139 11.57 6.52 -10.82
N ASP A 140 10.50 7.15 -11.33
CA ASP A 140 9.13 7.05 -10.77
C ASP A 140 8.32 5.87 -11.33
N ILE A 141 7.40 5.29 -10.53
CA ILE A 141 6.41 4.27 -10.97
C ILE A 141 4.97 4.79 -10.92
N VAL A 142 4.71 5.95 -10.30
CA VAL A 142 3.36 6.51 -10.28
C VAL A 142 2.99 6.87 -11.72
N ASP A 143 1.86 6.36 -12.18
CA ASP A 143 1.40 6.48 -13.58
C ASP A 143 2.28 5.77 -14.62
N MET A 144 2.91 4.64 -14.24
CA MET A 144 3.39 3.66 -15.22
C MET A 144 2.41 2.49 -15.31
N GLY A 145 1.94 2.20 -16.53
CA GLY A 145 1.20 0.98 -16.79
C GLY A 145 2.00 -0.23 -16.32
N ILE A 146 1.40 -1.08 -15.51
CA ILE A 146 1.95 -2.36 -15.08
C ILE A 146 2.07 -3.24 -16.32
N VAL A 147 3.26 -3.35 -16.91
CA VAL A 147 3.45 -4.06 -18.18
C VAL A 147 3.84 -5.52 -17.93
N SER A 148 3.17 -6.45 -18.61
CA SER A 148 3.60 -7.84 -18.78
C SER A 148 3.92 -8.12 -20.25
N TRP A 149 4.41 -9.33 -20.57
CA TRP A 149 4.69 -9.79 -21.95
C TRP A 149 3.47 -9.71 -22.90
N GLY A 150 2.25 -9.49 -22.38
CA GLY A 150 1.01 -9.29 -23.14
C GLY A 150 0.46 -7.86 -23.20
N GLY A 151 1.16 -6.84 -22.66
CA GLY A 151 0.70 -5.44 -22.63
C GLY A 151 0.52 -4.88 -21.22
N VAL A 152 -0.10 -3.69 -21.12
CA VAL A 152 -0.44 -3.04 -19.82
C VAL A 152 -1.61 -3.76 -19.17
N PHE A 153 -1.40 -4.28 -17.96
CA PHE A 153 -2.36 -5.08 -17.20
C PHE A 153 -3.05 -4.31 -16.07
N GLY A 154 -2.54 -3.13 -15.71
CA GLY A 154 -3.09 -2.29 -14.64
C GLY A 154 -2.24 -1.04 -14.44
N TRP A 155 -2.50 -0.32 -13.35
CA TRP A 155 -1.72 0.84 -12.91
C TRP A 155 -1.30 0.62 -11.45
N SER A 156 -0.07 1.04 -11.11
CA SER A 156 0.29 1.17 -9.70
C SER A 156 -0.69 2.15 -9.04
N TYR A 157 -1.14 1.84 -7.83
CA TYR A 157 -2.06 2.69 -7.10
C TYR A 157 -1.28 3.46 -6.04
N LYS A 158 -1.61 4.74 -5.84
CA LYS A 158 -1.23 5.56 -4.69
C LYS A 158 -2.41 6.49 -4.43
N PRO A 159 -2.90 6.63 -3.18
CA PRO A 159 -3.96 7.58 -2.89
C PRO A 159 -3.55 9.01 -3.29
N ASP A 160 -4.51 9.78 -3.78
CA ASP A 160 -4.29 11.20 -4.05
C ASP A 160 -3.90 11.93 -2.75
N GLY A 161 -2.96 12.86 -2.86
CA GLY A 161 -2.39 13.57 -1.70
C GLY A 161 -1.50 12.72 -0.78
N ALA A 162 -1.32 11.42 -0.99
CA ALA A 162 -0.39 10.63 -0.18
C ALA A 162 1.06 11.10 -0.38
N LYS A 163 1.80 11.25 0.72
CA LYS A 163 3.21 11.64 0.73
C LYS A 163 4.05 10.52 0.14
N GLU A 164 4.69 10.82 -0.99
CA GLU A 164 5.51 9.82 -1.67
C GLU A 164 6.95 9.84 -1.18
N VAL A 165 7.45 8.66 -0.81
CA VAL A 165 8.87 8.41 -0.53
C VAL A 165 9.42 7.50 -1.63
N LYS A 166 10.32 8.05 -2.43
CA LYS A 166 10.90 7.35 -3.59
C LYS A 166 12.19 6.65 -3.19
N GLU A 167 12.32 5.39 -3.55
CA GLU A 167 13.54 4.61 -3.39
C GLU A 167 14.04 4.11 -4.76
N SER A 168 15.25 4.50 -5.13
CA SER A 168 15.90 4.09 -6.38
C SER A 168 17.06 3.12 -6.15
N GLU A 169 17.53 2.99 -4.90
CA GLU A 169 18.62 2.12 -4.52
C GLU A 169 18.09 0.87 -3.80
N LEU A 170 18.18 -0.26 -4.49
CA LEU A 170 17.68 -1.55 -4.03
C LEU A 170 18.13 -1.92 -2.61
N GLN A 171 19.38 -1.63 -2.24
CA GLN A 171 19.94 -1.94 -0.91
C GLN A 171 19.38 -1.06 0.21
N LYS A 172 18.88 0.15 -0.12
CA LYS A 172 18.33 1.08 0.86
C LYS A 172 16.87 0.79 1.17
N LEU A 173 16.16 0.06 0.30
CA LEU A 173 14.73 -0.23 0.46
C LEU A 173 14.34 -0.77 1.86
N PRO A 174 15.00 -1.78 2.45
CA PRO A 174 14.67 -2.21 3.80
C PRO A 174 14.88 -1.11 4.85
N GLY A 175 15.90 -0.27 4.68
CA GLY A 175 16.16 0.90 5.53
C GLY A 175 15.06 1.95 5.38
N THR A 176 14.65 2.27 4.16
CA THR A 176 13.57 3.23 3.87
C THR A 176 12.24 2.80 4.49
N VAL A 177 11.95 1.50 4.56
CA VAL A 177 10.80 0.96 5.31
C VAL A 177 10.92 1.24 6.81
N LEU A 178 12.10 1.05 7.39
CA LEU A 178 12.35 1.26 8.82
C LEU A 178 12.33 2.75 9.20
N ASP A 179 12.89 3.62 8.35
CA ASP A 179 12.96 5.07 8.58
C ASP A 179 11.56 5.71 8.59
N ASN A 180 10.59 5.06 7.93
CA ASN A 180 9.19 5.51 7.88
C ASN A 180 8.27 4.72 8.83
N LYS A 181 8.82 4.04 9.83
CA LYS A 181 8.05 3.25 10.82
C LYS A 181 6.82 4.01 11.37
N GLY A 182 5.66 3.35 11.33
CA GLY A 182 4.37 3.88 11.81
C GLY A 182 3.68 4.86 10.84
N LYS A 183 4.33 5.23 9.74
CA LYS A 183 3.83 6.26 8.80
C LYS A 183 3.40 5.69 7.45
N ILE A 184 3.80 4.45 7.15
CA ILE A 184 3.56 3.82 5.85
C ILE A 184 2.08 3.41 5.75
N PHE A 185 1.42 3.96 4.75
CA PHE A 185 0.10 3.57 4.27
C PHE A 185 0.16 2.50 3.17
N GLY A 186 1.21 2.52 2.34
CA GLY A 186 1.42 1.49 1.33
C GLY A 186 2.81 1.52 0.70
N ILE A 187 3.13 0.47 -0.06
CA ILE A 187 4.41 0.31 -0.75
C ILE A 187 4.15 -0.22 -2.16
N THR A 188 4.84 0.30 -3.15
CA THR A 188 4.92 -0.25 -4.51
C THR A 188 6.38 -0.50 -4.87
N ILE A 189 6.74 -1.73 -5.22
CA ILE A 189 8.09 -2.11 -5.64
C ILE A 189 8.02 -2.60 -7.09
N TYR A 190 8.84 -2.04 -7.98
CA TYR A 190 9.03 -2.52 -9.34
C TYR A 190 10.43 -3.08 -9.51
N ALA A 191 10.55 -4.39 -9.66
CA ALA A 191 11.83 -5.09 -9.68
C ALA A 191 11.74 -6.45 -10.36
N HIS A 192 12.89 -7.01 -10.74
CA HIS A 192 12.98 -8.41 -11.12
C HIS A 192 13.06 -9.31 -9.89
N GLY A 193 12.79 -10.60 -10.09
CA GLY A 193 13.27 -11.61 -9.15
C GLY A 193 13.14 -13.03 -9.65
N ASP A 194 13.44 -13.96 -8.77
CA ASP A 194 13.59 -15.36 -9.11
C ASP A 194 13.00 -16.32 -8.08
N LYS A 195 13.03 -17.61 -8.42
CA LYS A 195 12.48 -18.70 -7.61
C LYS A 195 13.06 -18.77 -6.20
N LEU A 196 14.24 -18.21 -5.94
CA LEU A 196 14.84 -18.20 -4.61
C LEU A 196 14.48 -16.94 -3.81
N GLY A 197 13.62 -16.06 -4.32
CA GLY A 197 13.14 -14.89 -3.58
C GLY A 197 14.09 -13.70 -3.62
N PHE A 198 15.07 -13.69 -4.51
CA PHE A 198 15.92 -12.53 -4.73
C PHE A 198 15.19 -11.49 -5.57
N ILE A 199 15.43 -10.23 -5.25
CA ILE A 199 14.91 -9.04 -5.92
C ILE A 199 16.11 -8.30 -6.51
N SER A 200 16.05 -7.89 -7.77
CA SER A 200 17.16 -7.19 -8.45
C SER A 200 16.68 -6.05 -9.35
N ASN A 201 17.62 -5.16 -9.69
CA ASN A 201 17.42 -4.10 -10.68
C ASN A 201 17.67 -4.56 -12.13
N SER A 202 18.25 -5.74 -12.32
CA SER A 202 18.64 -6.27 -13.63
C SER A 202 18.02 -7.65 -13.89
N GLY A 203 17.64 -7.92 -15.15
CA GLY A 203 17.06 -9.21 -15.54
C GLY A 203 18.06 -10.37 -15.47
N ASN A 204 19.36 -10.06 -15.45
CA ASN A 204 20.44 -11.01 -15.19
C ASN A 204 20.90 -10.82 -13.75
N ILE A 205 20.31 -11.57 -12.82
CA ILE A 205 20.70 -11.54 -11.41
C ILE A 205 22.09 -12.16 -11.27
N THR A 206 23.14 -11.36 -11.51
CA THR A 206 24.51 -11.72 -11.20
C THR A 206 24.69 -11.60 -9.70
N ARG A 207 24.41 -12.69 -8.97
CA ARG A 207 24.57 -12.75 -7.52
C ARG A 207 26.05 -12.79 -7.09
N THR A 208 26.85 -11.87 -7.61
CA THR A 208 28.23 -11.58 -7.20
C THR A 208 28.18 -10.86 -5.87
N ALA A 209 28.23 -11.61 -4.77
CA ALA A 209 28.54 -11.03 -3.48
C ALA A 209 30.05 -10.88 -3.38
N GLY A 210 30.52 -9.65 -3.54
CA GLY A 210 31.93 -9.36 -3.57
C GLY A 210 32.29 -7.99 -3.05
N TRP A 211 33.44 -7.94 -2.39
CA TRP A 211 33.97 -6.76 -1.71
C TRP A 211 34.25 -5.58 -2.67
N THR A 212 34.25 -5.79 -3.99
CA THR A 212 34.49 -4.75 -5.00
C THR A 212 33.23 -4.07 -5.57
N GLY A 213 32.12 -4.02 -4.81
CA GLY A 213 31.15 -2.93 -4.96
C GLY A 213 30.04 -3.14 -5.98
N GLY A 214 29.08 -3.98 -5.63
CA GLY A 214 27.75 -3.95 -6.21
C GLY A 214 26.95 -5.20 -5.83
N ILE A 215 26.35 -5.22 -4.65
CA ILE A 215 25.22 -6.13 -4.43
C ILE A 215 24.04 -5.49 -5.16
N ASP A 216 23.69 -6.04 -6.31
CA ASP A 216 22.59 -5.66 -7.20
C ASP A 216 21.29 -6.43 -6.87
N TRP A 217 21.24 -7.05 -5.68
CA TRP A 217 20.10 -7.80 -5.19
C TRP A 217 19.79 -7.58 -3.70
N ILE A 218 18.52 -7.58 -3.33
CA ILE A 218 18.07 -7.89 -1.96
C ILE A 218 17.28 -9.19 -2.01
N HIS A 219 16.76 -9.64 -0.88
CA HIS A 219 15.83 -10.75 -0.80
C HIS A 219 14.45 -10.24 -0.34
N THR A 220 13.37 -10.87 -0.79
CA THR A 220 12.00 -10.53 -0.37
C THR A 220 11.87 -10.52 1.16
N MET A 221 12.53 -11.46 1.84
CA MET A 221 12.59 -11.52 3.31
C MET A 221 13.21 -10.28 3.97
N ASP A 222 14.07 -9.52 3.30
CA ASP A 222 14.63 -8.28 3.88
C ASP A 222 13.55 -7.21 4.01
N VAL A 223 12.69 -7.07 2.99
CA VAL A 223 11.53 -6.17 3.02
C VAL A 223 10.51 -6.66 4.04
N LEU A 224 10.18 -7.95 4.02
CA LEU A 224 9.20 -8.52 4.95
C LEU A 224 9.64 -8.39 6.41
N ARG A 225 10.93 -8.61 6.72
CA ARG A 225 11.46 -8.43 8.07
C ARG A 225 11.52 -6.97 8.48
N ALA A 226 11.76 -6.05 7.55
CA ALA A 226 11.67 -4.61 7.82
C ALA A 226 10.23 -4.21 8.20
N LEU A 227 9.23 -4.79 7.51
CA LEU A 227 7.82 -4.62 7.85
C LEU A 227 7.50 -5.20 9.24
N ASP A 228 7.97 -6.42 9.53
CA ASP A 228 7.80 -7.04 10.85
C ASP A 228 8.40 -6.19 11.96
N ALA A 229 9.63 -5.69 11.78
CA ALA A 229 10.31 -4.82 12.75
C ALA A 229 9.64 -3.43 12.89
N GLY A 230 9.00 -2.97 11.82
CA GLY A 230 8.12 -1.81 11.82
C GLY A 230 6.82 -2.01 12.59
N GLY A 231 6.45 -3.26 12.88
CA GLY A 231 5.18 -3.61 13.51
C GLY A 231 3.99 -3.50 12.56
N TYR A 232 4.24 -3.55 11.25
CA TYR A 232 3.19 -3.40 10.24
C TYR A 232 2.33 -4.66 10.14
N LYS A 233 1.01 -4.46 10.03
CA LYS A 233 0.06 -5.51 9.67
C LYS A 233 -0.34 -5.31 8.22
N VAL A 234 0.16 -6.17 7.35
CA VAL A 234 -0.13 -6.08 5.92
C VAL A 234 -1.56 -6.51 5.67
N ALA A 235 -2.27 -5.72 4.87
CA ALA A 235 -3.68 -5.90 4.65
C ALA A 235 -3.93 -6.65 3.35
N GLU A 236 -3.42 -6.10 2.25
CA GLU A 236 -3.25 -6.82 1.01
C GLU A 236 -1.78 -6.81 0.61
N ALA A 237 -1.30 -7.97 0.19
CA ALA A 237 -0.10 -8.05 -0.60
C ALA A 237 -0.50 -8.47 -2.02
N HIS A 238 0.03 -7.73 -2.99
CA HIS A 238 -0.06 -8.01 -4.42
C HIS A 238 1.34 -8.36 -4.96
N PRO A 239 1.94 -9.48 -4.51
CA PRO A 239 3.23 -9.95 -4.99
C PRO A 239 3.07 -10.53 -6.40
N MET A 240 3.14 -9.65 -7.39
CA MET A 240 3.06 -10.03 -8.80
C MET A 240 4.43 -10.10 -9.46
N GLN A 241 5.48 -9.62 -8.79
CA GLN A 241 6.88 -9.71 -9.20
C GLN A 241 7.24 -11.16 -9.54
N CYS A 242 8.03 -11.37 -10.60
CA CYS A 242 8.49 -12.71 -11.02
C CYS A 242 8.88 -13.57 -9.82
N TYR A 243 8.16 -14.69 -9.64
CA TYR A 243 8.37 -15.70 -8.60
C TYR A 243 8.20 -15.24 -7.14
N SER A 244 7.65 -14.05 -6.88
CA SER A 244 7.44 -13.54 -5.51
C SER A 244 6.43 -14.34 -4.67
N THR A 245 5.59 -15.16 -5.31
CA THR A 245 4.72 -16.17 -4.67
C THR A 245 5.11 -17.61 -5.01
N TYR A 246 6.34 -17.81 -5.50
CA TYR A 246 6.77 -19.14 -5.94
C TYR A 246 6.77 -20.15 -4.80
N LYS A 247 6.30 -21.36 -5.13
CA LYS A 247 6.29 -22.53 -4.25
C LYS A 247 6.83 -23.73 -5.03
N GLY A 248 7.78 -24.43 -4.43
CA GLY A 248 8.37 -25.66 -4.96
C GLY A 248 9.88 -25.60 -5.06
N ARG A 249 10.43 -26.44 -5.93
CA ARG A 249 11.88 -26.65 -6.02
C ARG A 249 12.59 -25.54 -6.78
N ALA A 250 13.52 -24.89 -6.10
CA ALA A 250 14.44 -23.92 -6.67
C ALA A 250 15.89 -24.43 -6.61
N GLN A 251 16.75 -23.92 -7.49
CA GLN A 251 18.16 -24.27 -7.50
C GLN A 251 19.03 -23.02 -7.55
N TYR A 252 20.22 -23.10 -6.96
CA TYR A 252 21.25 -22.09 -7.06
C TYR A 252 22.58 -22.71 -7.48
N GLY A 253 23.22 -22.12 -8.48
CA GLY A 253 24.52 -22.54 -8.98
C GLY A 253 24.61 -22.44 -10.51
N PRO A 254 25.76 -22.86 -11.08
CA PRO A 254 26.88 -23.49 -10.38
C PRO A 254 27.67 -22.52 -9.47
N LEU A 255 28.02 -22.98 -8.27
CA LEU A 255 28.88 -22.29 -7.31
C LEU A 255 30.29 -22.89 -7.35
N LYS A 256 31.31 -22.05 -7.55
CA LYS A 256 32.71 -22.49 -7.61
C LYS A 256 33.25 -22.82 -6.22
N HIS A 257 34.02 -23.90 -6.11
CA HIS A 257 34.69 -24.29 -4.86
C HIS A 257 35.85 -23.37 -4.48
N ASN A 258 36.55 -22.81 -5.48
CA ASN A 258 37.55 -21.77 -5.31
C ASN A 258 37.05 -20.48 -5.96
N PRO A 259 36.09 -19.78 -5.32
CA PRO A 259 35.54 -18.56 -5.87
C PRO A 259 36.59 -17.43 -5.85
N ASP A 260 36.53 -16.54 -6.85
CA ASP A 260 37.12 -15.20 -6.74
C ASP A 260 36.55 -14.50 -5.48
N PRO A 261 37.25 -13.55 -4.84
CA PRO A 261 36.74 -12.76 -3.70
C PRO A 261 35.35 -12.15 -3.91
N ASN A 262 34.81 -12.15 -5.13
CA ASN A 262 33.48 -11.66 -5.46
C ASN A 262 32.35 -12.68 -5.64
N ARG A 263 32.54 -13.94 -5.24
CA ARG A 263 31.49 -14.96 -5.29
C ARG A 263 31.47 -15.80 -4.02
N TYR A 264 30.27 -16.22 -3.62
CA TYR A 264 30.13 -17.20 -2.55
C TYR A 264 30.64 -18.58 -2.99
N SER A 265 31.39 -19.23 -2.10
CA SER A 265 31.52 -20.69 -2.10
C SER A 265 30.16 -21.34 -1.75
N PRO A 266 30.00 -22.66 -1.99
CA PRO A 266 28.79 -23.38 -1.58
C PRO A 266 28.42 -23.17 -0.11
N ASP A 267 29.40 -23.24 0.80
CA ASP A 267 29.13 -23.15 2.23
C ASP A 267 28.80 -21.72 2.69
N GLU A 268 29.45 -20.71 2.11
CA GLU A 268 29.11 -19.32 2.37
C GLU A 268 27.69 -18.99 1.89
N PHE A 269 27.30 -19.49 0.71
CA PHE A 269 25.94 -19.29 0.22
C PHE A 269 24.91 -20.00 1.11
N LYS A 270 25.17 -21.26 1.51
CA LYS A 270 24.29 -21.99 2.45
C LYS A 270 24.07 -21.19 3.73
N LYS A 271 25.15 -20.68 4.33
CA LYS A 271 25.09 -19.88 5.57
C LYS A 271 24.33 -18.57 5.36
N MET A 272 24.65 -17.82 4.30
CA MET A 272 23.99 -16.56 3.98
C MET A 272 22.49 -16.77 3.75
N PHE A 273 22.13 -17.76 2.94
CA PHE A 273 20.74 -18.05 2.61
C PHE A 273 19.96 -18.52 3.83
N PHE A 274 20.54 -19.38 4.67
CA PHE A 274 19.92 -19.81 5.93
C PHE A 274 19.67 -18.63 6.88
N LEU A 275 20.63 -17.73 7.07
CA LEU A 275 20.44 -16.55 7.93
C LEU A 275 19.30 -15.64 7.43
N ARG A 276 19.13 -15.56 6.11
CA ARG A 276 18.12 -14.71 5.48
C ARG A 276 16.73 -15.32 5.41
N THR A 277 16.63 -16.64 5.23
CA THR A 277 15.37 -17.32 4.93
C THR A 277 14.97 -18.38 5.97
N GLY A 278 15.93 -18.86 6.76
CA GLY A 278 15.77 -20.03 7.63
C GLY A 278 15.82 -21.37 6.89
N LEU A 279 16.06 -21.38 5.58
CA LEU A 279 16.04 -22.59 4.76
C LEU A 279 17.43 -23.22 4.63
N ASN A 280 17.47 -24.53 4.79
CA ASN A 280 18.62 -25.37 4.44
C ASN A 280 18.42 -25.97 3.04
N PRO A 281 19.50 -26.27 2.31
CA PRO A 281 19.38 -26.98 1.03
C PRO A 281 18.78 -28.37 1.25
N THR A 282 17.88 -28.78 0.36
CA THR A 282 17.30 -30.13 0.32
C THR A 282 18.15 -31.11 -0.50
N GLY A 283 19.11 -30.59 -1.26
CA GLY A 283 20.10 -31.39 -1.96
C GLY A 283 21.25 -30.55 -2.50
N GLU A 284 22.36 -31.23 -2.82
CA GLU A 284 23.56 -30.65 -3.40
C GLU A 284 24.13 -31.64 -4.41
N VAL A 285 24.45 -31.15 -5.61
CA VAL A 285 25.19 -31.91 -6.64
C VAL A 285 26.57 -31.28 -6.74
N THR A 286 27.58 -32.01 -6.28
CA THR A 286 28.97 -31.55 -6.22
C THR A 286 29.80 -32.22 -7.30
N GLY A 287 30.34 -31.41 -8.22
CA GLY A 287 31.36 -31.80 -9.19
C GLY A 287 32.78 -31.57 -8.66
N THR A 288 33.78 -31.62 -9.52
CA THR A 288 35.19 -31.40 -9.13
C THR A 288 35.47 -29.93 -8.79
N THR A 289 34.88 -29.00 -9.54
CA THR A 289 35.15 -27.56 -9.42
C THR A 289 33.96 -26.73 -8.94
N GLU A 290 32.75 -27.29 -9.02
CA GLU A 290 31.51 -26.56 -8.83
C GLU A 290 30.43 -27.40 -8.14
N SER A 291 29.51 -26.74 -7.44
CA SER A 291 28.33 -27.36 -6.83
C SER A 291 27.03 -26.64 -7.21
N VAL A 292 25.94 -27.38 -7.30
CA VAL A 292 24.58 -26.85 -7.46
C VAL A 292 23.76 -27.22 -6.23
N LEU A 293 23.14 -26.23 -5.61
CA LEU A 293 22.30 -26.37 -4.42
C LEU A 293 20.83 -26.38 -4.80
N TYR A 294 20.03 -27.18 -4.13
CA TYR A 294 18.58 -27.26 -4.30
C TYR A 294 17.86 -26.91 -3.01
N TYR A 295 16.75 -26.20 -3.14
CA TYR A 295 15.92 -25.74 -2.03
C TYR A 295 14.45 -26.02 -2.33
N GLU A 296 13.71 -26.38 -1.30
CA GLU A 296 12.25 -26.31 -1.32
C GLU A 296 11.85 -24.97 -0.69
N VAL A 297 11.13 -24.15 -1.46
CA VAL A 297 10.72 -22.81 -1.02
C VAL A 297 9.20 -22.68 -1.05
N ASP A 298 8.67 -21.84 -0.17
CA ASP A 298 7.25 -21.48 -0.13
C ASP A 298 7.11 -19.98 0.21
N TRP A 299 7.36 -19.12 -0.79
CA TRP A 299 7.22 -17.67 -0.62
C TRP A 299 5.76 -17.26 -0.50
N ASN A 300 4.85 -18.05 -1.08
CA ASN A 300 3.42 -17.87 -0.90
C ASN A 300 3.03 -17.94 0.59
N ALA A 301 3.52 -18.96 1.32
CA ALA A 301 3.30 -19.06 2.77
C ALA A 301 3.93 -17.89 3.54
N ALA A 302 5.11 -17.41 3.12
CA ALA A 302 5.78 -16.28 3.77
C ALA A 302 4.98 -14.96 3.68
N TRP A 303 4.24 -14.75 2.58
CA TRP A 303 3.30 -13.63 2.43
C TRP A 303 2.03 -13.83 3.26
N HIS A 304 1.41 -15.00 3.20
CA HIS A 304 0.18 -15.29 3.96
C HIS A 304 0.38 -15.26 5.47
N SER A 305 1.61 -15.42 5.97
CA SER A 305 1.89 -15.25 7.39
C SER A 305 1.91 -13.78 7.85
N ARG A 306 1.84 -12.81 6.92
CA ARG A 306 1.98 -11.37 7.19
C ARG A 306 0.81 -10.54 6.66
N ALA A 307 0.19 -10.99 5.58
CA ALA A 307 -0.90 -10.30 4.90
C ALA A 307 -2.24 -11.01 5.11
N VAL A 308 -3.29 -10.23 5.34
CA VAL A 308 -4.67 -10.76 5.44
C VAL A 308 -5.12 -11.35 4.09
N LYS A 309 -4.79 -10.66 3.01
CA LYS A 309 -5.06 -11.09 1.63
C LYS A 309 -3.80 -11.10 0.81
N VAL A 310 -3.63 -12.11 -0.04
CA VAL A 310 -2.49 -12.22 -0.95
C VAL A 310 -3.02 -12.57 -2.34
N ASP A 311 -3.00 -11.60 -3.24
CA ASP A 311 -3.42 -11.76 -4.63
C ASP A 311 -2.19 -11.63 -5.56
N GLY A 312 -1.51 -12.74 -5.80
CA GLY A 312 -0.31 -12.78 -6.65
C GLY A 312 -0.57 -13.46 -7.99
N TYR A 313 0.04 -12.96 -9.06
CA TYR A 313 0.09 -13.62 -10.37
C TYR A 313 1.52 -13.66 -10.90
N SER A 314 1.92 -14.76 -11.54
CA SER A 314 3.27 -14.89 -12.11
C SER A 314 3.39 -14.11 -13.43
N GLY A 315 4.48 -13.37 -13.62
CA GLY A 315 4.80 -12.74 -14.92
C GLY A 315 4.59 -11.23 -14.98
N VAL A 316 4.45 -10.58 -13.82
CA VAL A 316 4.49 -9.12 -13.66
C VAL A 316 5.74 -8.80 -12.82
N ASN A 317 6.22 -7.56 -12.79
CA ASN A 317 7.42 -7.17 -12.02
C ASN A 317 7.10 -6.22 -10.87
N ILE A 318 5.87 -6.25 -10.34
CA ILE A 318 5.39 -5.34 -9.29
C ILE A 318 5.00 -6.09 -8.02
N ILE A 319 5.40 -5.56 -6.87
CA ILE A 319 4.84 -5.87 -5.57
C ILE A 319 4.06 -4.64 -5.10
N GLY A 320 2.73 -4.78 -5.00
CA GLY A 320 1.91 -3.84 -4.24
C GLY A 320 1.78 -4.33 -2.80
N ILE A 321 1.91 -3.45 -1.83
CA ILE A 321 1.63 -3.73 -0.43
C ILE A 321 0.68 -2.65 0.04
N ASP A 322 -0.56 -3.06 0.27
CA ASP A 322 -1.54 -2.24 0.93
C ASP A 322 -1.54 -2.60 2.40
N MET A 323 -1.30 -1.61 3.24
CA MET A 323 -1.41 -1.76 4.68
C MET A 323 -2.83 -1.43 5.17
N GLY A 324 -3.69 -0.95 4.26
CA GLY A 324 -5.00 -0.33 4.44
C GLY A 324 -6.23 -1.15 4.01
N ASN A 325 -6.28 -2.45 4.30
CA ASN A 325 -7.43 -3.35 3.98
C ASN A 325 -7.98 -4.10 5.20
#